data_AF-A0A2M7AUE8-F1
#
_entry.id   AF-A0A2M7AUE8-F1
#
_cell.length_a   1.000
_cell.length_b   1.000
_cell.length_c   1.000
_cell.angle_alpha   90.00
_cell.angle_beta   90.00
_cell.angle_gamma   90.00
#
_symmetry.space_group_name_H-M   'P 1'
#
loop_
_entity.id
_entity.type
_entity.pdbx_description
1 polymer ?
#
loop_
_entity_poly.entity_id
_entity_poly.type
_entity_poly.pdbx_seq_one_letter_code
_entity_poly.pdbx_strand_id
1 'polypeptide(L)'
;MEKIKTFIHHLFIPHEENNFRAKSLHTDFLTVYVVIAFLMMMVFKQGNIHDVLGFATDISVEKLYQLTNEQRQKNNLTTLSLNPSLTLAAKRKAENMFQENYWSHYSPDGKTPWDFILGAGYKYEYAGENLAKNFLFSNGVVDAWMNSSTHRDNLLKKEYTEVGYAIVNGVLNGEQTTLVVQEFGKPMVAGEATKNIPVVPNKPMIEKNTEQIVVQKAVAPKVNFLNFSFNLNLIFMSFLILALVLDFYFASKFNVIRIGGKNTAHLLFIVFVLIGLFMSTIGTII
;
A
#
# COMPACT_ATOMS: atom_id res chain seq x y z
N MET A 1 7.40 41.25 -13.99
CA MET A 1 6.26 40.37 -14.34
C MET A 1 6.28 39.96 -15.80
N GLU A 2 6.48 40.88 -16.76
CA GLU A 2 6.57 40.58 -18.20
C GLU A 2 7.49 39.40 -18.55
N LYS A 3 8.76 39.41 -18.11
CA LYS A 3 9.71 38.32 -18.38
C LYS A 3 9.26 36.93 -17.89
N ILE A 4 8.55 36.87 -16.77
CA ILE A 4 8.03 35.60 -16.21
C ILE A 4 6.85 35.11 -17.05
N LYS A 5 5.97 36.02 -17.47
CA LYS A 5 4.82 35.70 -18.32
C LYS A 5 5.28 35.20 -19.69
N THR A 6 6.27 35.87 -20.29
CA THR A 6 6.90 35.44 -21.54
C THR A 6 7.57 34.08 -21.37
N PHE A 7 8.30 33.85 -20.28
CA PHE A 7 8.92 32.55 -20.01
C PHE A 7 7.91 31.41 -19.87
N ILE A 8 6.85 31.59 -19.07
CA ILE A 8 5.77 30.60 -18.90
C ILE A 8 5.07 30.34 -20.23
N HIS A 9 4.82 31.37 -21.02
CA HIS A 9 4.24 31.23 -22.36
C HIS A 9 5.12 30.35 -23.26
N HIS A 10 6.42 30.62 -23.36
CA HIS A 10 7.34 29.81 -24.17
C HIS A 10 7.49 28.38 -23.65
N LEU A 11 7.33 28.17 -22.34
CA LEU A 11 7.51 26.88 -21.70
C LEU A 11 6.36 25.90 -22.02
N PHE A 12 5.13 26.40 -22.15
CA PHE A 12 3.92 25.58 -22.28
C PHE A 12 3.15 25.76 -23.60
N ILE A 13 3.27 26.91 -24.26
CA ILE A 13 2.43 27.26 -25.42
C ILE A 13 3.25 27.12 -26.70
N PRO A 14 2.84 26.25 -27.66
CA PRO A 14 3.44 26.19 -28.99
C PRO A 14 3.29 27.52 -29.76
N HIS A 15 4.37 27.99 -30.38
CA HIS A 15 4.37 29.11 -31.33
C HIS A 15 5.54 28.98 -32.32
N GLU A 16 5.61 29.86 -33.32
CA GLU A 16 6.57 29.74 -34.42
C GLU A 16 8.04 29.74 -33.93
N GLU A 17 8.39 30.60 -32.97
CA GLU A 17 9.77 30.69 -32.44
C GLU A 17 10.16 29.52 -31.52
N ASN A 18 9.24 28.59 -31.18
CA ASN A 18 9.54 27.36 -30.43
C ASN A 18 9.36 26.07 -31.24
N ASN A 19 9.41 26.18 -32.58
CA ASN A 19 9.16 25.07 -33.52
C ASN A 19 7.79 24.40 -33.29
N PHE A 20 6.77 25.18 -32.93
CA PHE A 20 5.41 24.70 -32.68
C PHE A 20 5.34 23.56 -31.65
N ARG A 21 6.22 23.63 -30.65
CA ARG A 21 6.28 22.66 -29.57
C ARG A 21 6.69 23.32 -28.27
N ALA A 22 5.92 23.07 -27.21
CA ALA A 22 6.21 23.57 -25.88
C ALA A 22 7.65 23.24 -25.47
N LYS A 23 8.44 24.24 -25.03
CA LYS A 23 9.88 24.08 -24.77
C LYS A 23 10.18 23.01 -23.70
N SER A 24 9.24 22.82 -22.76
CA SER A 24 9.27 21.74 -21.76
C SER A 24 9.30 20.32 -22.35
N LEU A 25 8.84 20.15 -23.59
CA LEU A 25 8.77 18.86 -24.29
C LEU A 25 9.89 18.67 -25.31
N HIS A 26 10.82 19.62 -25.43
CA HIS A 26 12.03 19.44 -26.25
C HIS A 26 13.02 18.49 -25.57
N THR A 27 13.85 17.83 -26.37
CA THR A 27 14.78 16.78 -25.90
C THR A 27 15.80 17.31 -24.89
N ASP A 28 16.25 18.55 -25.07
CA ASP A 28 17.17 19.21 -24.13
C ASP A 28 16.55 19.38 -22.74
N PHE A 29 15.25 19.71 -22.68
CA PHE A 29 14.54 19.87 -21.41
C PHE A 29 14.23 18.51 -20.76
N LEU A 30 14.03 17.47 -21.57
CA LEU A 30 13.85 16.09 -21.09
C LEU A 30 15.10 15.58 -20.36
N THR A 31 16.30 15.92 -20.83
CA THR A 31 17.54 15.54 -20.12
C THR A 31 17.65 16.19 -18.76
N VAL A 32 17.20 17.45 -18.62
CA VAL A 32 17.12 18.15 -17.32
C VAL A 32 16.16 17.42 -16.39
N TYR A 33 15.01 16.93 -16.89
CA TYR A 33 14.09 16.12 -16.09
C TYR A 33 14.68 14.79 -15.65
N VAL A 34 15.42 14.08 -16.51
CA VAL A 34 16.11 12.83 -16.15
C VAL A 34 17.17 13.07 -15.08
N VAL A 35 17.94 14.15 -15.20
CA VAL A 35 18.95 14.52 -14.20
C VAL A 35 18.29 14.91 -12.87
N ILE A 36 17.21 15.68 -12.88
CA ILE A 36 16.44 16.02 -11.67
C ILE A 36 15.86 14.75 -11.05
N ALA A 37 15.26 13.86 -11.85
CA ALA A 37 14.70 12.60 -11.37
C ALA A 37 15.79 11.69 -10.76
N PHE A 38 16.96 11.60 -11.38
CA PHE A 38 18.10 10.83 -10.87
C PHE A 38 18.68 11.42 -9.57
N LEU A 39 18.80 12.75 -9.49
CA LEU A 39 19.23 13.44 -8.26
C LEU A 39 18.20 13.26 -7.15
N MET A 40 16.91 13.37 -7.46
CA MET A 40 15.85 13.04 -6.50
C MET A 40 15.96 11.57 -6.07
N MET A 41 16.23 10.63 -6.99
CA MET A 41 16.41 9.21 -6.67
C MET A 41 17.62 8.94 -5.75
N MET A 42 18.71 9.70 -5.86
CA MET A 42 19.84 9.63 -4.93
C MET A 42 19.50 10.17 -3.54
N VAL A 43 18.78 11.30 -3.46
CA VAL A 43 18.25 11.83 -2.20
C VAL A 43 17.27 10.83 -1.57
N PHE A 44 16.50 10.14 -2.40
CA PHE A 44 15.58 9.09 -2.01
C PHE A 44 16.26 7.79 -1.52
N LYS A 45 17.55 7.56 -1.81
CA LYS A 45 18.27 6.39 -1.28
C LYS A 45 18.75 6.58 0.16
N GLN A 46 18.72 7.82 0.66
CA GLN A 46 19.20 8.18 1.99
C GLN A 46 18.07 8.53 2.97
N GLY A 47 16.85 8.74 2.47
CA GLY A 47 15.63 8.72 3.26
C GLY A 47 14.93 7.37 3.11
N ASN A 48 14.42 6.79 4.19
CA ASN A 48 13.46 5.69 4.08
C ASN A 48 12.17 6.29 3.52
N ILE A 49 11.90 6.14 2.21
CA ILE A 49 10.64 6.63 1.62
C ILE A 49 9.73 5.44 1.40
N HIS A 50 8.77 5.32 2.30
CA HIS A 50 7.58 4.49 2.10
C HIS A 50 6.30 5.35 1.94
N ASP A 51 6.44 6.68 1.87
CA ASP A 51 5.32 7.64 1.78
C ASP A 51 4.82 7.85 0.33
N VAL A 52 4.09 6.88 -0.24
CA VAL A 52 3.33 7.12 -1.49
C VAL A 52 1.84 6.84 -1.38
N LEU A 53 1.31 6.33 -0.27
CA LEU A 53 -0.12 6.02 -0.18
C LEU A 53 -0.84 6.86 0.88
N GLY A 54 -1.84 7.62 0.45
CA GLY A 54 -3.03 7.81 1.27
C GLY A 54 -3.77 6.47 1.43
N PHE A 55 -4.78 6.42 2.30
CA PHE A 55 -5.52 5.18 2.55
C PHE A 55 -6.00 4.50 1.24
N ALA A 56 -5.88 3.17 1.18
CA ALA A 56 -6.32 2.40 0.03
C ALA A 56 -7.83 2.57 -0.17
N THR A 57 -8.24 3.05 -1.35
CA THR A 57 -9.66 3.33 -1.66
C THR A 57 -10.38 2.16 -2.30
N ASP A 58 -9.67 1.12 -2.77
CA ASP A 58 -10.23 0.00 -3.55
C ASP A 58 -9.86 -1.40 -2.99
N ILE A 59 -9.60 -1.47 -1.69
CA ILE A 59 -9.52 -2.75 -0.97
C ILE A 59 -10.86 -3.01 -0.28
N SER A 60 -11.47 -4.16 -0.56
CA SER A 60 -12.72 -4.57 0.07
C SER A 60 -12.67 -6.03 0.53
N VAL A 61 -13.33 -6.32 1.66
CA VAL A 61 -13.39 -7.68 2.21
C VAL A 61 -14.04 -8.64 1.21
N GLU A 62 -15.09 -8.19 0.53
CA GLU A 62 -15.79 -8.99 -0.49
C GLU A 62 -14.84 -9.39 -1.63
N LYS A 63 -14.04 -8.45 -2.15
CA LYS A 63 -13.14 -8.73 -3.26
C LYS A 63 -11.98 -9.62 -2.84
N LEU A 64 -11.40 -9.40 -1.66
CA LEU A 64 -10.36 -10.28 -1.09
C LEU A 64 -10.86 -11.71 -0.90
N TYR A 65 -12.09 -11.86 -0.39
CA TYR A 65 -12.75 -13.15 -0.20
C TYR A 65 -12.99 -13.87 -1.53
N GLN A 66 -13.55 -13.19 -2.52
CA GLN A 66 -13.79 -13.75 -3.87
C GLN A 66 -12.48 -14.22 -4.49
N LEU A 67 -11.46 -13.36 -4.54
CA LEU A 67 -10.16 -13.67 -5.14
C LEU A 67 -9.47 -14.83 -4.43
N THR A 68 -9.52 -14.88 -3.09
CA THR A 68 -8.97 -16.01 -2.31
C THR A 68 -9.65 -17.33 -2.70
N ASN A 69 -10.98 -17.33 -2.78
CA ASN A 69 -11.74 -18.52 -3.16
C ASN A 69 -11.55 -18.92 -4.63
N GLU A 70 -11.38 -17.96 -5.54
CA GLU A 70 -10.99 -18.25 -6.92
C GLU A 70 -9.63 -18.96 -6.99
N GLN A 71 -8.64 -18.54 -6.19
CA GLN A 71 -7.34 -19.22 -6.13
C GLN A 71 -7.47 -20.63 -5.58
N ARG A 72 -8.30 -20.84 -4.55
CA ARG A 72 -8.58 -22.17 -4.00
C ARG A 72 -9.24 -23.09 -5.03
N GLN A 73 -10.26 -22.61 -5.73
CA GLN A 73 -10.95 -23.36 -6.79
C GLN A 73 -10.00 -23.72 -7.94
N LYS A 74 -9.15 -22.78 -8.39
CA LYS A 74 -8.11 -23.04 -9.42
C LYS A 74 -7.13 -24.14 -9.00
N ASN A 75 -6.96 -24.36 -7.70
CA ASN A 75 -6.11 -25.42 -7.14
C ASN A 75 -6.92 -26.64 -6.65
N ASN A 76 -8.17 -26.79 -7.09
CA ASN A 76 -9.08 -27.90 -6.74
C ASN A 76 -9.33 -28.04 -5.23
N LEU A 77 -9.43 -26.92 -4.53
CA LEU A 77 -9.73 -26.86 -3.10
C LEU A 77 -11.15 -26.34 -2.87
N THR A 78 -11.76 -26.79 -1.77
CA THR A 78 -13.04 -26.26 -1.29
C THR A 78 -12.89 -24.78 -0.91
N THR A 79 -13.92 -23.99 -1.24
CA THR A 79 -14.00 -22.58 -0.84
C THR A 79 -14.10 -22.45 0.68
N LEU A 80 -13.52 -21.38 1.21
CA LEU A 80 -13.66 -20.97 2.61
C LEU A 80 -14.97 -20.22 2.79
N SER A 81 -15.54 -20.30 3.98
CA SER A 81 -16.69 -19.49 4.41
C SER A 81 -16.22 -18.29 5.25
N LEU A 82 -16.87 -17.12 5.09
CA LEU A 82 -16.61 -15.98 5.97
C LEU A 82 -17.10 -16.26 7.39
N ASN A 83 -16.24 -16.08 8.39
CA ASN A 83 -16.58 -16.23 9.80
C ASN A 83 -16.47 -14.89 10.54
N PRO A 84 -17.55 -14.44 11.25
CA PRO A 84 -17.54 -13.18 11.99
C PRO A 84 -16.50 -13.11 13.12
N SER A 85 -16.21 -14.23 13.78
CA SER A 85 -15.24 -14.27 14.89
C SER A 85 -13.81 -14.10 14.37
N LEU A 86 -13.47 -14.74 13.24
CA LEU A 86 -12.18 -14.51 12.56
C LEU A 86 -12.06 -13.08 12.03
N THR A 87 -13.16 -12.50 11.53
CA THR A 87 -13.20 -11.08 11.13
C THR A 87 -12.94 -10.15 12.32
N LEU A 88 -13.53 -10.45 13.48
CA LEU A 88 -13.28 -9.70 14.71
C LEU A 88 -11.83 -9.86 15.20
N ALA A 89 -11.26 -11.06 15.11
CA ALA A 89 -9.85 -11.32 15.43
C ALA A 89 -8.93 -10.47 14.54
N ALA A 90 -9.12 -10.54 13.22
CA ALA A 90 -8.37 -9.76 12.24
C ALA A 90 -8.42 -8.25 12.53
N LYS A 91 -9.61 -7.74 12.90
CA LYS A 91 -9.79 -6.33 13.25
C LYS A 91 -9.01 -5.95 14.51
N ARG A 92 -9.13 -6.74 15.58
CA ARG A 92 -8.42 -6.48 16.84
C ARG A 92 -6.91 -6.57 16.68
N LYS A 93 -6.44 -7.49 15.84
CA LYS A 93 -5.03 -7.62 15.48
C LYS A 93 -4.52 -6.38 14.73
N ALA A 94 -5.27 -5.89 13.74
CA ALA A 94 -4.93 -4.66 13.01
C ALA A 94 -4.91 -3.43 13.93
N GLU A 95 -5.92 -3.29 14.80
CA GLU A 95 -5.99 -2.22 15.79
C GLU A 95 -4.82 -2.28 16.76
N ASN A 96 -4.43 -3.48 17.22
CA ASN A 96 -3.28 -3.65 18.10
C ASN A 96 -1.96 -3.27 17.40
N MET A 97 -1.77 -3.64 16.12
CA MET A 97 -0.60 -3.21 15.33
C MET A 97 -0.46 -1.69 15.27
N PHE A 98 -1.57 -0.97 15.10
CA PHE A 98 -1.54 0.50 15.14
C PHE A 98 -1.32 1.06 16.55
N GLN A 99 -2.01 0.52 17.56
CA GLN A 99 -1.94 1.00 18.94
C GLN A 99 -0.53 0.86 19.54
N GLU A 100 0.12 -0.27 19.29
CA GLU A 100 1.47 -0.56 19.77
C GLU A 100 2.55 -0.25 18.73
N ASN A 101 2.14 0.30 17.59
CA ASN A 101 3.02 0.80 16.53
C ASN A 101 4.05 -0.23 16.04
N TYR A 102 3.58 -1.40 15.58
CA TYR A 102 4.44 -2.48 15.08
C TYR A 102 3.92 -3.16 13.79
N TRP A 103 4.83 -3.82 13.07
CA TRP A 103 4.54 -4.60 11.86
C TRP A 103 5.10 -6.03 12.00
N SER A 104 4.32 -6.93 12.59
CA SER A 104 4.74 -8.30 12.93
C SER A 104 3.53 -9.20 13.24
N HIS A 105 3.67 -10.52 13.04
CA HIS A 105 2.72 -11.50 13.58
C HIS A 105 2.65 -11.46 15.11
N TYR A 106 3.78 -11.17 15.76
CA TYR A 106 3.90 -11.10 17.21
C TYR A 106 3.95 -9.65 17.68
N SER A 107 3.12 -9.29 18.64
CA SER A 107 3.16 -7.97 19.26
C SER A 107 4.41 -7.80 20.14
N PRO A 108 4.81 -6.55 20.44
CA PRO A 108 5.89 -6.25 21.38
C PRO A 108 5.70 -6.86 22.78
N ASP A 109 4.46 -7.02 23.24
CA ASP A 109 4.13 -7.67 24.51
C ASP A 109 4.03 -9.21 24.43
N GLY A 110 4.28 -9.79 23.25
CA GLY A 110 4.38 -11.23 23.02
C GLY A 110 3.06 -11.92 22.66
N LYS A 111 1.96 -11.18 22.48
CA LYS A 111 0.71 -11.76 21.93
C LYS A 111 0.96 -12.30 20.52
N THR A 112 0.44 -13.48 20.31
CA THR A 112 0.43 -14.20 19.04
C THR A 112 -0.88 -13.92 18.29
N PRO A 113 -0.95 -14.19 16.98
CA PRO A 113 -2.21 -14.10 16.22
C PRO A 113 -3.34 -14.94 16.87
N TRP A 114 -2.94 -16.07 17.46
CA TRP A 114 -3.84 -17.01 18.13
C TRP A 114 -4.55 -16.43 19.34
N ASP A 115 -3.92 -15.50 20.05
CA ASP A 115 -4.55 -14.82 21.19
C ASP A 115 -5.72 -13.95 20.73
N PHE A 116 -5.63 -13.35 19.53
CA PHE A 116 -6.72 -12.58 18.94
C PHE A 116 -7.86 -13.48 18.46
N ILE A 117 -7.53 -14.62 17.83
CA ILE A 117 -8.52 -15.62 17.39
C ILE A 117 -9.29 -16.19 18.59
N LEU A 118 -8.57 -16.66 19.62
CA LEU A 118 -9.19 -17.18 20.85
C LEU A 118 -9.95 -16.09 21.60
N GLY A 119 -9.40 -14.88 21.70
CA GLY A 119 -10.04 -13.74 22.34
C GLY A 119 -11.31 -13.26 21.62
N ALA A 120 -11.45 -13.56 20.33
CA ALA A 120 -12.67 -13.33 19.56
C ALA A 120 -13.71 -14.46 19.73
N GLY A 121 -13.41 -15.48 20.53
CA GLY A 121 -14.31 -16.61 20.81
C GLY A 121 -14.21 -17.75 19.79
N TYR A 122 -13.23 -17.70 18.87
CA TYR A 122 -13.04 -18.74 17.86
C TYR A 122 -12.11 -19.83 18.40
N LYS A 123 -12.67 -21.02 18.68
CA LYS A 123 -11.89 -22.20 19.05
C LYS A 123 -11.53 -22.98 17.80
N TYR A 124 -10.25 -23.25 17.60
CA TYR A 124 -9.75 -23.80 16.35
C TYR A 124 -8.99 -25.12 16.54
N GLU A 125 -9.05 -25.96 15.52
CA GLU A 125 -8.14 -27.10 15.32
C GLU A 125 -6.92 -26.65 14.49
N TYR A 126 -7.16 -25.81 13.48
CA TYR A 126 -6.12 -25.16 12.69
C TYR A 126 -6.42 -23.67 12.59
N ALA A 127 -5.38 -22.84 12.62
CA ALA A 127 -5.46 -21.41 12.37
C ALA A 127 -4.23 -20.93 11.59
N GLY A 128 -4.40 -19.82 10.88
CA GLY A 128 -3.37 -19.19 10.05
C GLY A 128 -3.59 -17.70 9.94
N GLU A 129 -2.52 -16.93 9.72
CA GLU A 129 -2.58 -15.49 9.51
C GLU A 129 -1.80 -15.12 8.25
N ASN A 130 -2.32 -14.18 7.47
CA ASN A 130 -1.56 -13.44 6.46
C ASN A 130 -1.74 -11.95 6.68
N LEU A 131 -0.64 -11.20 6.57
CA LEU A 131 -0.63 -9.75 6.72
C LEU A 131 -0.21 -9.08 5.41
N ALA A 132 -0.84 -7.94 5.12
CA ALA A 132 -0.44 -7.06 4.02
C ALA A 132 -0.59 -5.59 4.40
N LYS A 133 0.27 -4.73 3.87
CA LYS A 133 0.18 -3.27 4.04
C LYS A 133 0.54 -2.52 2.77
N ASN A 134 0.01 -1.31 2.63
CA ASN A 134 0.34 -0.37 1.55
C ASN A 134 0.06 -0.91 0.13
N PHE A 135 -0.98 -1.73 -0.01
CA PHE A 135 -1.53 -2.09 -1.30
C PHE A 135 -2.62 -1.08 -1.71
N LEU A 136 -2.77 -0.84 -3.01
CA LEU A 136 -3.86 -0.01 -3.54
C LEU A 136 -5.14 -0.80 -3.83
N PHE A 137 -4.99 -2.06 -4.23
CA PHE A 137 -6.06 -2.87 -4.80
C PHE A 137 -6.08 -4.29 -4.21
N SER A 138 -7.27 -4.87 -4.09
CA SER A 138 -7.46 -6.23 -3.54
C SER A 138 -6.73 -7.32 -4.34
N ASN A 139 -6.64 -7.20 -5.66
CA ASN A 139 -5.89 -8.14 -6.50
C ASN A 139 -4.40 -8.10 -6.19
N GLY A 140 -3.82 -6.91 -5.99
CA GLY A 140 -2.42 -6.76 -5.63
C GLY A 140 -2.07 -7.50 -4.33
N VAL A 141 -2.96 -7.44 -3.34
CA VAL A 141 -2.79 -8.16 -2.06
C VAL A 141 -2.76 -9.68 -2.28
N VAL A 142 -3.77 -10.23 -2.97
CA VAL A 142 -3.90 -11.69 -3.17
C VAL A 142 -2.79 -12.22 -4.07
N ASP A 143 -2.42 -11.47 -5.12
CA ASP A 143 -1.32 -11.83 -6.01
C ASP A 143 0.02 -11.85 -5.26
N ALA A 144 0.26 -10.86 -4.38
CA ALA A 144 1.46 -10.84 -3.54
C ALA A 144 1.51 -12.05 -2.60
N TRP A 145 0.40 -12.39 -1.92
CA TRP A 145 0.33 -13.59 -1.09
C TRP A 145 0.55 -14.88 -1.90
N MET A 146 -0.06 -15.00 -3.09
CA MET A 146 0.13 -16.18 -3.95
C MET A 146 1.57 -16.33 -4.47
N ASN A 147 2.29 -15.22 -4.64
CA ASN A 147 3.68 -15.22 -5.08
C ASN A 147 4.69 -15.50 -3.95
N SER A 148 4.25 -15.53 -2.70
CA SER A 148 5.08 -15.90 -1.55
C SER A 148 4.73 -17.30 -1.06
N SER A 149 5.72 -18.19 -0.93
CA SER A 149 5.49 -19.58 -0.52
C SER A 149 4.71 -19.70 0.80
N THR A 150 5.14 -19.00 1.84
CA THR A 150 4.52 -19.05 3.18
C THR A 150 3.06 -18.59 3.17
N HIS A 151 2.78 -17.45 2.56
CA HIS A 151 1.43 -16.90 2.45
C HIS A 151 0.53 -17.75 1.55
N ARG A 152 1.07 -18.24 0.42
CA ARG A 152 0.38 -19.16 -0.49
C ARG A 152 -0.01 -20.45 0.23
N ASP A 153 0.87 -20.99 1.07
CA ASP A 153 0.59 -22.19 1.86
C ASP A 153 -0.62 -21.98 2.77
N ASN A 154 -0.79 -20.78 3.36
CA ASN A 154 -2.01 -20.44 4.08
C ASN A 154 -3.25 -20.38 3.18
N LEU A 155 -3.18 -19.65 2.05
CA LEU A 155 -4.31 -19.54 1.09
C LEU A 155 -4.80 -20.91 0.61
N LEU A 156 -3.87 -21.83 0.39
CA LEU A 156 -4.12 -23.16 -0.19
C LEU A 156 -4.11 -24.29 0.84
N LYS A 157 -4.07 -23.97 2.14
CA LYS A 157 -4.13 -24.99 3.19
C LYS A 157 -5.48 -25.71 3.12
N LYS A 158 -5.44 -27.04 3.02
CA LYS A 158 -6.62 -27.90 2.83
C LYS A 158 -7.51 -27.96 4.07
N GLU A 159 -6.89 -27.85 5.24
CA GLU A 159 -7.55 -27.99 6.53
C GLU A 159 -8.43 -26.79 6.87
N TYR A 160 -8.11 -25.59 6.36
CA TYR A 160 -8.93 -24.40 6.61
C TYR A 160 -10.29 -24.53 5.92
N THR A 161 -11.33 -24.17 6.67
CA THR A 161 -12.73 -24.15 6.22
C THR A 161 -13.34 -22.75 6.28
N GLU A 162 -12.75 -21.86 7.08
CA GLU A 162 -13.27 -20.53 7.35
C GLU A 162 -12.16 -19.47 7.27
N VAL A 163 -12.58 -18.23 7.02
CA VAL A 163 -11.70 -17.06 6.89
C VAL A 163 -12.36 -15.80 7.42
N GLY A 164 -11.58 -14.87 7.93
CA GLY A 164 -11.98 -13.52 8.30
C GLY A 164 -10.98 -12.50 7.76
N TYR A 165 -11.46 -11.27 7.55
CA TYR A 165 -10.63 -10.19 7.05
C TYR A 165 -10.87 -8.91 7.82
N ALA A 166 -9.85 -8.08 7.95
CA ALA A 166 -10.00 -6.69 8.35
C ALA A 166 -9.13 -5.79 7.49
N ILE A 167 -9.69 -4.62 7.14
CA ILE A 167 -9.00 -3.55 6.41
C ILE A 167 -9.08 -2.33 7.31
N VAL A 168 -7.93 -1.92 7.86
CA VAL A 168 -7.87 -0.86 8.86
C VAL A 168 -6.86 0.19 8.44
N ASN A 169 -7.30 1.44 8.49
CA ASN A 169 -6.53 2.62 8.17
C ASN A 169 -5.99 3.22 9.47
N GLY A 170 -4.71 3.56 9.50
CA GLY A 170 -4.08 4.14 10.67
C GLY A 170 -2.72 4.76 10.36
N VAL A 171 -1.98 5.10 11.41
CA VAL A 171 -0.61 5.60 11.30
C VAL A 171 0.31 4.57 11.92
N LEU A 172 1.27 4.09 11.15
CA LEU A 172 2.27 3.12 11.58
C LEU A 172 3.66 3.68 11.31
N ASN A 173 4.50 3.73 12.34
CA ASN A 173 5.83 4.34 12.33
C ASN A 173 5.86 5.79 11.80
N GLY A 174 4.77 6.54 12.01
CA GLY A 174 4.62 7.91 11.54
C GLY A 174 4.06 8.05 10.12
N GLU A 175 3.78 6.93 9.43
CA GLU A 175 3.30 6.90 8.04
C GLU A 175 1.82 6.51 7.99
N GLN A 176 1.03 7.13 7.10
CA GLN A 176 -0.34 6.66 6.83
C GLN A 176 -0.26 5.27 6.19
N THR A 177 -0.97 4.31 6.77
CA THR A 177 -0.90 2.92 6.34
C THR A 177 -2.30 2.31 6.34
N THR A 178 -2.59 1.54 5.29
CA THR A 178 -3.71 0.60 5.29
C THR A 178 -3.17 -0.79 5.57
N LEU A 179 -3.66 -1.41 6.64
CA LEU A 179 -3.38 -2.80 6.98
C LEU A 179 -4.52 -3.69 6.50
N VAL A 180 -4.15 -4.82 5.89
CA VAL A 180 -5.04 -5.93 5.57
C VAL A 180 -4.59 -7.12 6.39
N VAL A 181 -5.49 -7.61 7.24
CA VAL A 181 -5.29 -8.79 8.07
C VAL A 181 -6.25 -9.86 7.59
N GLN A 182 -5.73 -11.05 7.32
CA GLN A 182 -6.50 -12.23 6.93
C GLN A 182 -6.24 -13.34 7.94
N GLU A 183 -7.30 -13.80 8.59
CA GLU A 183 -7.25 -14.87 9.59
C GLU A 183 -8.00 -16.09 9.06
N PHE A 184 -7.39 -17.26 9.17
CA PHE A 184 -7.95 -18.53 8.73
C PHE A 184 -8.29 -19.43 9.92
N GLY A 185 -9.26 -20.32 9.73
CA GLY A 185 -9.65 -21.26 10.76
C GLY A 185 -10.27 -22.56 10.23
N LYS A 186 -10.07 -23.62 11.02
CA LYS A 186 -10.96 -24.78 11.08
C LYS A 186 -11.51 -24.85 12.51
N PRO A 187 -12.84 -24.81 12.72
CA PRO A 187 -13.39 -24.75 14.06
C PRO A 187 -13.19 -26.10 14.76
N MET A 188 -12.89 -26.06 16.06
CA MET A 188 -12.85 -27.28 16.87
C MET A 188 -14.27 -27.82 17.04
N VAL A 189 -14.54 -29.02 16.53
CA VAL A 189 -15.85 -29.66 16.70
C VAL A 189 -16.07 -29.99 18.17
N ALA A 190 -17.25 -29.68 18.71
CA ALA A 190 -17.60 -29.81 20.13
C ALA A 190 -17.67 -31.26 20.67
N GLY A 191 -17.01 -32.23 20.02
CA GLY A 191 -16.94 -33.64 20.41
C GLY A 191 -15.53 -34.24 20.48
N GLU A 192 -14.45 -33.48 20.17
CA GLU A 192 -13.08 -34.01 20.12
C GLU A 192 -12.17 -33.47 21.24
N ALA A 193 -12.74 -33.00 22.35
CA ALA A 193 -12.00 -32.47 23.50
C ALA A 193 -11.28 -33.54 24.37
N THR A 194 -10.89 -34.68 23.80
CA THR A 194 -10.12 -35.72 24.50
C THR A 194 -9.10 -36.40 23.59
N LYS A 195 -8.09 -35.65 23.13
CA LYS A 195 -6.74 -36.19 22.90
C LYS A 195 -5.69 -35.08 22.83
N ASN A 196 -4.94 -34.99 23.93
CA ASN A 196 -3.59 -34.43 24.04
C ASN A 196 -3.42 -32.92 23.82
N ILE A 197 -3.76 -32.12 24.83
CA ILE A 197 -3.10 -30.83 25.09
C ILE A 197 -1.96 -31.10 26.09
N PRO A 198 -0.67 -30.84 25.76
CA PRO A 198 0.36 -30.75 26.77
C PRO A 198 0.05 -29.55 27.66
N VAL A 199 -0.30 -29.82 28.91
CA VAL A 199 -0.44 -28.82 29.97
C VAL A 199 0.91 -28.15 30.18
N VAL A 200 1.06 -26.91 29.71
CA VAL A 200 2.16 -26.03 30.14
C VAL A 200 1.70 -25.31 31.41
N PRO A 201 2.48 -25.32 32.51
CA PRO A 201 2.02 -24.83 33.80
C PRO A 201 1.78 -23.32 33.80
N ASN A 202 0.59 -22.96 34.26
CA ASN A 202 0.15 -21.61 34.59
C ASN A 202 1.09 -20.97 35.63
N LYS A 203 1.62 -19.77 35.35
CA LYS A 203 2.28 -18.93 36.38
C LYS A 203 1.34 -17.79 36.77
N PRO A 204 1.15 -17.47 38.07
CA PRO A 204 0.07 -16.59 38.50
C PRO A 204 0.28 -15.15 38.04
N MET A 205 -0.82 -14.52 37.62
CA MET A 205 -0.94 -13.08 37.43
C MET A 205 -0.78 -12.37 38.78
N ILE A 206 0.02 -11.29 38.80
CA ILE A 206 -0.01 -10.29 39.86
C ILE A 206 -0.66 -9.03 39.27
N GLU A 207 -1.85 -8.72 39.76
CA GLU A 207 -2.49 -7.42 39.62
C GLU A 207 -1.60 -6.31 40.17
N LYS A 208 -1.46 -5.22 39.41
CA LYS A 208 -1.32 -3.90 40.01
C LYS A 208 -1.89 -2.82 39.08
N ASN A 209 -3.11 -2.41 39.38
CA ASN A 209 -3.62 -1.09 39.01
C ASN A 209 -2.77 -0.01 39.69
N THR A 210 -2.40 1.06 38.97
CA THR A 210 -2.66 2.45 39.39
C THR A 210 -2.50 3.38 38.19
N GLU A 211 -3.50 4.22 38.00
CA GLU A 211 -3.62 5.30 37.02
C GLU A 211 -2.42 6.26 37.04
N GLN A 212 -2.02 6.75 35.85
CA GLN A 212 -1.56 8.14 35.69
C GLN A 212 -1.99 8.70 34.33
N ILE A 213 -2.97 9.60 34.39
CA ILE A 213 -3.38 10.49 33.32
C ILE A 213 -2.21 11.46 33.07
N VAL A 214 -1.57 11.38 31.90
CA VAL A 214 -0.65 12.42 31.43
C VAL A 214 -1.28 13.14 30.25
N VAL A 215 -1.67 14.38 30.53
CA VAL A 215 -2.14 15.39 29.59
C VAL A 215 -1.11 15.57 28.47
N GLN A 216 -1.48 15.24 27.23
CA GLN A 216 -0.69 15.58 26.04
C GLN A 216 -0.68 17.10 25.83
N LYS A 217 0.49 17.69 25.98
CA LYS A 217 0.79 19.08 25.65
C LYS A 217 0.91 19.20 24.13
N ALA A 218 0.07 20.02 23.51
CA ALA A 218 0.12 20.31 22.08
C ALA A 218 1.49 20.90 21.68
N VAL A 219 2.19 20.25 20.76
CA VAL A 219 3.42 20.76 20.15
C VAL A 219 3.05 21.42 18.82
N ALA A 220 3.43 22.70 18.67
CA ALA A 220 3.19 23.52 17.48
C ALA A 220 3.80 22.90 16.20
N PRO A 221 3.25 23.19 15.00
CA PRO A 221 3.59 22.46 13.79
C PRO A 221 5.02 22.81 13.34
N LYS A 222 5.91 21.82 13.35
CA LYS A 222 7.15 21.88 12.57
C LYS A 222 6.77 21.81 11.10
N VAL A 223 7.18 22.80 10.32
CA VAL A 223 7.03 22.78 8.85
C VAL A 223 7.82 21.58 8.34
N ASN A 224 7.09 20.54 7.92
CA ASN A 224 7.67 19.27 7.55
C ASN A 224 8.26 19.40 6.14
N PHE A 225 9.59 19.57 6.04
CA PHE A 225 10.31 19.71 4.77
C PHE A 225 10.11 18.50 3.83
N LEU A 226 9.74 17.34 4.40
CA LEU A 226 9.32 16.14 3.65
C LEU A 226 7.97 16.30 2.94
N ASN A 227 6.96 16.91 3.56
CA ASN A 227 5.68 17.23 2.91
C ASN A 227 5.86 18.19 1.71
N PHE A 228 6.91 19.02 1.73
CA PHE A 228 7.26 19.90 0.61
C PHE A 228 7.77 19.10 -0.62
N SER A 229 8.51 18.01 -0.40
CA SER A 229 9.09 17.18 -1.47
C SER A 229 8.09 16.28 -2.20
N PHE A 230 7.08 15.71 -1.52
CA PHE A 230 6.03 14.90 -2.15
C PHE A 230 5.06 15.77 -2.97
N ASN A 231 4.73 16.96 -2.46
CA ASN A 231 4.04 17.98 -3.26
C ASN A 231 4.84 18.29 -4.53
N LEU A 232 6.18 18.33 -4.48
CA LEU A 232 7.01 18.62 -5.65
C LEU A 232 6.89 17.55 -6.76
N ASN A 233 6.86 16.26 -6.44
CA ASN A 233 6.70 15.18 -7.43
C ASN A 233 5.30 15.16 -8.05
N LEU A 234 4.26 15.33 -7.23
CA LEU A 234 2.90 15.42 -7.74
C LEU A 234 2.72 16.69 -8.58
N ILE A 235 3.23 17.83 -8.13
CA ILE A 235 3.27 19.10 -8.88
C ILE A 235 4.05 18.92 -10.18
N PHE A 236 5.16 18.21 -10.16
CA PHE A 236 5.98 17.91 -11.34
C PHE A 236 5.23 17.04 -12.35
N MET A 237 4.57 15.99 -11.88
CA MET A 237 3.75 15.11 -12.72
C MET A 237 2.52 15.84 -13.27
N SER A 238 1.83 16.63 -12.44
CA SER A 238 0.71 17.47 -12.87
C SER A 238 1.15 18.54 -13.88
N PHE A 239 2.33 19.15 -13.67
CA PHE A 239 2.95 20.09 -14.61
C PHE A 239 3.21 19.44 -15.97
N LEU A 240 3.78 18.23 -15.96
CA LEU A 240 4.11 17.48 -17.16
C LEU A 240 2.85 17.05 -17.93
N ILE A 241 1.84 16.52 -17.22
CA ILE A 241 0.55 16.15 -17.80
C ILE A 241 -0.12 17.38 -18.40
N LEU A 242 -0.14 18.51 -17.69
CA LEU A 242 -0.69 19.77 -18.19
C LEU A 242 0.04 20.23 -19.47
N ALA A 243 1.38 20.15 -19.50
CA ALA A 243 2.16 20.49 -20.68
C ALA A 243 1.80 19.59 -21.88
N LEU A 244 1.64 18.28 -21.67
CA LEU A 244 1.25 17.33 -22.71
C LEU A 244 -0.18 17.60 -23.22
N VAL A 245 -1.13 17.87 -22.32
CA VAL A 245 -2.53 18.14 -22.67
C VAL A 245 -2.64 19.45 -23.46
N LEU A 246 -1.96 20.51 -23.03
CA LEU A 246 -1.97 21.81 -23.73
C LEU A 246 -1.29 21.70 -25.10
N ASP A 247 -0.15 21.02 -25.17
CA ASP A 247 0.56 20.79 -26.43
C ASP A 247 -0.30 19.99 -27.42
N PHE A 248 -1.00 18.94 -26.96
CA PHE A 248 -1.95 18.19 -27.78
C PHE A 248 -3.15 19.05 -28.24
N TYR A 249 -3.74 19.81 -27.31
CA TYR A 249 -4.89 20.69 -27.61
C TYR A 249 -4.53 21.72 -28.68
N PHE A 250 -3.40 22.41 -28.54
CA PHE A 250 -2.98 23.43 -29.51
C PHE A 250 -2.51 22.82 -30.82
N ALA A 251 -1.78 21.69 -30.80
CA ALA A 251 -1.39 21.00 -32.03
C ALA A 251 -2.62 20.57 -32.85
N SER A 252 -3.66 20.07 -32.19
CA SER A 252 -4.95 19.72 -32.81
C SER A 252 -5.69 20.96 -33.33
N LYS A 253 -5.81 22.02 -32.51
CA LYS A 253 -6.49 23.26 -32.88
C LYS A 253 -5.84 23.97 -34.08
N PHE A 254 -4.53 23.89 -34.21
CA PHE A 254 -3.77 24.56 -35.27
C PHE A 254 -3.43 23.62 -36.45
N ASN A 255 -3.98 22.40 -36.51
CA ASN A 255 -3.72 21.41 -37.56
C ASN A 255 -2.22 21.17 -37.84
N VAL A 256 -1.40 21.17 -36.78
CA VAL A 256 0.04 20.97 -36.91
C VAL A 256 0.32 19.48 -37.12
N ILE A 257 0.58 19.08 -38.37
CA ILE A 257 0.90 17.71 -38.74
C ILE A 257 2.32 17.38 -38.26
N ARG A 258 2.42 16.57 -37.19
CA ARG A 258 3.70 16.12 -36.63
C ARG A 258 4.07 14.75 -37.19
N ILE A 259 4.67 14.74 -38.38
CA ILE A 259 5.31 13.54 -38.94
C ILE A 259 6.82 13.75 -38.88
N GLY A 260 7.50 13.27 -37.85
CA GLY A 260 8.97 13.38 -37.78
C GLY A 260 9.63 13.05 -36.44
N GLY A 261 10.20 11.85 -36.36
CA GLY A 261 11.42 11.45 -35.63
C GLY A 261 11.83 12.11 -34.30
N LYS A 262 11.54 11.42 -33.19
CA LYS A 262 12.45 11.01 -32.07
C LYS A 262 11.59 10.50 -30.91
N ASN A 263 10.83 9.43 -31.18
CA ASN A 263 9.90 8.82 -30.23
C ASN A 263 10.58 8.10 -29.06
N THR A 264 11.85 7.71 -29.20
CA THR A 264 12.54 6.86 -28.22
C THR A 264 12.74 7.55 -26.87
N ALA A 265 13.10 8.84 -26.85
CA ALA A 265 13.31 9.58 -25.61
C ALA A 265 11.99 9.81 -24.84
N HIS A 266 10.90 10.14 -25.54
CA HIS A 266 9.58 10.26 -24.93
C HIS A 266 9.04 8.91 -24.45
N LEU A 267 9.24 7.85 -25.23
CA LEU A 267 8.87 6.48 -24.81
C LEU A 267 9.65 6.06 -23.56
N LEU A 268 10.97 6.26 -23.53
CA LEU A 268 11.82 5.98 -22.36
C LEU A 268 11.38 6.76 -21.14
N PHE A 269 11.02 8.04 -21.30
CA PHE A 269 10.54 8.87 -20.21
C PHE A 269 9.17 8.40 -19.68
N ILE A 270 8.22 8.06 -20.55
CA ILE A 270 6.94 7.47 -20.15
C ILE A 270 7.16 6.13 -19.44
N VAL A 271 8.04 5.28 -19.97
CA VAL A 271 8.43 4.02 -19.33
C VAL A 271 9.03 4.26 -17.95
N PHE A 272 9.88 5.28 -17.78
CA PHE A 272 10.48 5.62 -16.49
C PHE A 272 9.44 6.12 -15.48
N VAL A 273 8.48 6.95 -15.92
CA VAL A 273 7.33 7.38 -15.10
C VAL A 273 6.48 6.17 -14.71
N LEU A 274 6.19 5.27 -15.65
CA LEU A 274 5.42 4.04 -15.39
C LEU A 274 6.15 3.09 -14.43
N ILE A 275 7.47 2.98 -14.53
CA ILE A 275 8.31 2.22 -13.59
C ILE A 275 8.26 2.87 -12.21
N GLY A 276 8.38 4.21 -12.11
CA GLY A 276 8.27 4.94 -10.85
C GLY A 276 6.91 4.72 -10.18
N LEU A 277 5.83 4.81 -10.96
CA LEU A 277 4.48 4.48 -10.49
C LEU A 277 4.40 3.02 -10.04
N PHE A 278 4.88 2.06 -10.85
CA PHE A 278 4.86 0.64 -10.52
C PHE A 278 5.63 0.33 -9.24
N MET A 279 6.83 0.86 -9.08
CA MET A 279 7.64 0.67 -7.86
C MET A 279 6.98 1.30 -6.63
N SER A 280 6.21 2.37 -6.80
CA SER A 280 5.47 3.01 -5.70
C SER A 280 4.20 2.25 -5.25
N THR A 281 3.77 1.24 -6.02
CA THR A 281 2.58 0.42 -5.71
C THR A 281 2.88 -0.91 -5.03
N ILE A 282 4.15 -1.20 -4.73
CA ILE A 282 4.54 -2.48 -4.12
C ILE A 282 4.23 -2.43 -2.62
N GLY A 283 3.05 -2.91 -2.25
CA GLY A 283 2.72 -3.19 -0.86
C GLY A 283 3.63 -4.27 -0.27
N THR A 284 3.69 -4.37 1.06
CA THR A 284 4.51 -5.34 1.78
C THR A 284 3.63 -6.38 2.44
N ILE A 285 4.07 -7.64 2.45
CA ILE A 285 3.41 -8.76 3.14
C ILE A 285 4.37 -9.37 4.17
N ILE A 286 3.85 -9.91 5.26
CA ILE A 286 4.60 -10.71 6.24
C ILE A 286 3.78 -11.91 6.71
#